data_AF-A0A3S1MY81-F1
#
_entry.id   AF-A0A3S1MY81-F1
#
_cell.length_a   1.000
_cell.length_b   1.000
_cell.length_c   1.000
_cell.angle_alpha   90.00
_cell.angle_beta   90.00
_cell.angle_gamma   90.00
#
_symmetry.space_group_name_H-M   'P 1'
#
loop_
_entity.id
_entity.type
_entity.pdbx_description
1 polymer ?
#
loop_
_entity_poly.entity_id
_entity_poly.type
_entity_poly.pdbx_seq_one_letter_code
_entity_poly.pdbx_strand_id
1 'polypeptide(L)'
;MRLAAFDEMAPEVSGLRRPYQAYDRWLKEQDPARLTQKMQDAERVFRKTGITFAVYGEQEASERLIPFDIVPRIISGQEWRRLTQGIEQRVQALNAFLDDIYHRQEILRAGRVPKELVAKNEAFLPEMIGVRPPAGVYTHIIGVDIVRISENEFYVLEDNARTPSGVSYMLENRETMMQLFPELFQQIKVQPVENYPQLLRQSLAAVRPQSTKGAPTIAVLTPG
;
A
#
# COMPACT_ATOMS: atom_id res chain seq x y z
N MET A 1 21.71 16.93 -21.99
CA MET A 1 20.52 16.12 -22.34
C MET A 1 19.83 15.79 -21.03
N ARG A 2 18.63 16.33 -20.75
CA ARG A 2 17.89 15.97 -19.52
C ARG A 2 17.41 14.54 -19.71
N LEU A 3 17.80 13.63 -18.83
CA LEU A 3 17.15 12.33 -18.70
C LEU A 3 15.72 12.61 -18.24
N ALA A 4 14.74 12.35 -19.10
CA ALA A 4 13.35 12.41 -18.69
C ALA A 4 13.03 11.19 -17.83
N ALA A 5 12.21 11.39 -16.80
CA ALA A 5 11.70 10.30 -15.99
C ALA A 5 10.77 9.42 -16.84
N PHE A 6 10.69 8.13 -16.51
CA PHE A 6 9.75 7.23 -17.16
C PHE A 6 8.30 7.68 -16.93
N ASP A 7 7.56 7.90 -18.01
CA ASP A 7 6.14 8.20 -17.99
C ASP A 7 5.31 6.91 -18.12
N GLU A 8 4.29 6.77 -17.28
CA GLU A 8 3.46 5.55 -17.21
C GLU A 8 2.52 5.38 -18.41
N MET A 9 2.12 6.47 -19.04
CA MET A 9 1.18 6.49 -20.15
C MET A 9 1.92 6.54 -21.50
N ALA A 10 2.87 7.45 -21.65
CA ALA A 10 3.61 7.72 -22.89
C ALA A 10 5.11 7.89 -22.62
N PRO A 11 5.86 6.80 -22.34
CA PRO A 11 7.31 6.84 -22.24
C PRO A 11 7.90 7.33 -23.56
N GLU A 12 8.91 8.20 -23.49
CA GLU A 12 9.44 8.98 -24.62
C GLU A 12 9.84 8.15 -25.85
N VAL A 13 10.14 6.86 -25.68
CA VAL A 13 10.74 6.00 -26.70
C VAL A 13 9.73 5.14 -27.46
N SER A 14 8.56 4.82 -26.88
CA SER A 14 7.66 3.79 -27.42
C SER A 14 6.22 4.23 -27.68
N GLY A 15 5.88 5.49 -27.40
CA GLY A 15 4.51 6.00 -27.55
C GLY A 15 3.58 5.45 -26.47
N LEU A 16 2.27 5.52 -26.71
CA LEU A 16 1.24 5.16 -25.72
C LEU A 16 1.35 3.68 -25.30
N ARG A 17 1.55 3.44 -24.01
CA ARG A 17 1.64 2.08 -23.45
C ARG A 17 0.31 1.35 -23.49
N ARG A 18 0.37 0.05 -23.77
CA ARG A 18 -0.80 -0.82 -23.90
C ARG A 18 -1.79 -0.72 -22.74
N PRO A 19 -1.38 -0.71 -21.45
CA PRO A 19 -2.32 -0.61 -20.33
C PRO A 19 -3.15 0.68 -20.34
N TYR A 20 -2.63 1.76 -20.95
CA TYR A 20 -3.29 3.05 -21.03
C TYR A 20 -4.14 3.26 -22.29
N GLN A 21 -4.12 2.35 -23.27
CA GLN A 21 -4.82 2.56 -24.55
C GLN A 21 -6.32 2.80 -24.43
N ALA A 22 -7.01 2.04 -23.58
CA ALA A 22 -8.44 2.21 -23.36
C ALA A 22 -8.73 3.52 -22.63
N TYR A 23 -7.91 3.87 -21.63
CA TYR A 23 -8.02 5.11 -20.88
C TYR A 23 -7.77 6.34 -21.76
N ASP A 24 -6.73 6.33 -22.59
CA ASP A 24 -6.42 7.41 -23.54
C ASP A 24 -7.57 7.68 -24.51
N ARG A 25 -8.18 6.62 -25.04
CA ARG A 25 -9.34 6.74 -25.93
C ARG A 25 -10.52 7.37 -25.20
N TRP A 26 -10.86 6.85 -24.03
CA TRP A 26 -11.92 7.42 -23.20
C TRP A 26 -11.65 8.89 -22.88
N LEU A 27 -10.42 9.24 -22.49
CA LEU A 27 -10.03 10.60 -22.11
C LEU A 27 -10.19 11.58 -23.29
N LYS A 28 -9.80 11.18 -24.50
CA LYS A 28 -9.95 11.98 -25.72
C LYS A 28 -11.41 12.24 -26.13
N GLU A 29 -12.33 11.41 -25.67
CA GLU A 29 -13.77 11.57 -25.93
C GLU A 29 -14.46 12.49 -24.90
N GLN A 30 -13.76 12.92 -23.85
CA GLN A 30 -14.33 13.75 -22.79
C GLN A 30 -14.26 15.24 -23.10
N ASP A 31 -15.23 15.98 -22.56
CA ASP A 31 -15.18 17.44 -22.48
C ASP A 31 -14.29 17.86 -21.27
N PRO A 32 -13.17 18.57 -21.50
CA PRO A 32 -12.28 19.01 -20.43
C PRO A 32 -12.98 19.84 -19.34
N ALA A 33 -13.92 20.73 -19.72
CA ALA A 33 -14.61 21.57 -18.75
C ALA A 33 -15.49 20.73 -17.80
N ARG A 34 -16.13 19.69 -18.36
CA ARG A 34 -16.92 18.74 -17.58
C ARG A 34 -16.07 17.87 -16.66
N LEU A 35 -14.88 17.47 -17.10
CA LEU A 35 -13.92 16.76 -16.24
C LEU A 35 -13.48 17.61 -15.06
N THR A 36 -13.11 18.87 -15.29
CA THR A 36 -12.74 19.80 -14.22
C THR A 36 -13.89 20.01 -13.24
N GLN A 37 -15.13 20.14 -13.70
CA GLN A 37 -16.29 20.26 -12.81
C GLN A 37 -16.46 19.00 -11.94
N LYS A 38 -16.36 17.80 -12.53
CA LYS A 38 -16.44 16.53 -11.78
C LYS A 38 -15.32 16.41 -10.74
N MET A 39 -14.11 16.84 -11.05
CA MET A 39 -12.99 16.88 -10.10
C MET A 39 -13.29 17.77 -8.90
N GLN A 40 -13.78 18.98 -9.14
CA GLN A 40 -14.16 19.91 -8.08
C GLN A 40 -15.32 19.38 -7.22
N ASP A 41 -16.29 18.68 -7.84
CA ASP A 41 -17.39 18.04 -7.13
C ASP A 41 -16.87 16.92 -6.22
N ALA A 42 -15.97 16.07 -6.74
CA ALA A 42 -15.32 15.01 -5.99
C ALA A 42 -14.52 15.55 -4.79
N GLU A 43 -13.68 16.57 -5.00
CA GLU A 43 -12.95 17.21 -3.91
C GLU A 43 -13.88 17.76 -2.83
N ARG A 44 -15.04 18.32 -3.20
CA ARG A 44 -16.05 18.77 -2.23
C ARG A 44 -16.67 17.63 -1.45
N VAL A 45 -16.82 16.45 -2.04
CA VAL A 45 -17.31 15.25 -1.35
C VAL A 45 -16.24 14.69 -0.41
N PHE A 46 -14.99 14.59 -0.86
CA PHE A 46 -13.84 14.20 -0.03
C PHE A 46 -13.71 15.09 1.22
N ARG A 47 -13.92 16.41 1.04
CA ARG A 47 -13.98 17.37 2.16
C ARG A 47 -15.05 17.06 3.20
N LYS A 48 -16.23 16.62 2.76
CA LYS A 48 -17.38 16.38 3.64
C LYS A 48 -17.34 15.02 4.34
N THR A 49 -16.71 14.02 3.70
CA THR A 49 -16.61 12.66 4.22
C THR A 49 -15.47 12.49 5.23
N GLY A 50 -14.60 13.50 5.40
CA GLY A 50 -13.56 13.50 6.43
C GLY A 50 -12.35 12.62 6.08
N ILE A 51 -12.10 12.39 4.80
CA ILE A 51 -10.92 11.67 4.32
C ILE A 51 -9.75 12.67 4.36
N THR A 52 -9.22 12.88 5.57
CA THR A 52 -8.13 13.82 5.85
C THR A 52 -6.91 13.08 6.38
N PHE A 53 -5.72 13.61 6.05
CA PHE A 53 -4.47 13.09 6.59
C PHE A 53 -4.03 13.91 7.79
N ALA A 54 -3.68 13.24 8.89
CA ALA A 54 -2.98 13.86 10.01
C ALA A 54 -1.50 14.02 9.64
N VAL A 55 -1.07 15.25 9.36
CA VAL A 55 0.35 15.55 9.18
C VAL A 55 1.02 15.49 10.55
N TYR A 56 1.70 14.39 10.85
CA TYR A 56 2.55 14.30 12.04
C TYR A 56 3.80 15.15 11.84
N GLY A 57 3.88 16.30 12.54
CA GLY A 57 5.09 17.13 12.51
C GLY A 57 4.92 18.59 12.92
N GLU A 58 3.70 19.15 12.92
CA GLU A 58 3.45 20.53 13.33
C GLU A 58 2.51 20.58 14.54
N GLN A 59 2.76 21.52 15.46
CA GLN A 59 1.95 21.75 16.68
C GLN A 59 0.50 22.15 16.38
N GLU A 60 0.16 22.38 15.11
CA GLU A 60 -1.19 22.42 14.58
C GLU A 60 -1.38 21.23 13.64
N ALA A 61 -2.11 20.22 14.08
CA ALA A 61 -2.64 19.18 13.21
C ALA A 61 -3.71 19.82 12.29
N SER A 62 -3.30 20.62 11.32
CA SER A 62 -4.19 21.08 10.27
C SER A 62 -4.48 19.86 9.41
N GLU A 63 -5.70 19.32 9.50
CA GLU A 63 -6.20 18.33 8.55
C GLU A 63 -6.06 18.90 7.13
N ARG A 64 -5.15 18.34 6.35
CA ARG A 64 -5.00 18.71 4.93
C ARG A 64 -5.66 17.66 4.07
N LEU A 65 -6.41 18.15 3.09
CA LEU A 65 -7.00 17.30 2.06
C LEU A 65 -5.90 16.83 1.14
N ILE A 66 -5.92 15.54 0.82
CA ILE A 66 -5.08 15.02 -0.25
C ILE A 66 -5.73 15.43 -1.57
N PRO A 67 -4.99 16.10 -2.47
CA PRO A 67 -5.52 16.43 -3.80
C PRO A 67 -5.84 15.13 -4.55
N PHE A 68 -6.98 15.11 -5.21
CA PHE A 68 -7.47 13.95 -5.95
C PHE A 68 -7.25 14.15 -7.45
N ASP A 69 -6.60 13.18 -8.10
CA ASP A 69 -6.39 13.15 -9.54
C ASP A 69 -7.22 12.04 -10.18
N ILE A 70 -7.88 12.37 -11.30
CA ILE A 70 -8.72 11.44 -12.07
C ILE A 70 -7.93 10.58 -13.05
N VAL A 71 -6.65 10.88 -13.26
CA VAL A 71 -5.74 10.08 -14.07
C VAL A 71 -5.24 8.90 -13.23
N PRO A 72 -5.72 7.67 -13.49
CA PRO A 72 -5.34 6.53 -12.66
C PRO A 72 -3.90 6.10 -12.93
N ARG A 73 -3.25 5.58 -11.89
CA ARG A 73 -2.03 4.79 -12.05
C ARG A 73 -2.40 3.37 -12.47
N ILE A 74 -2.27 3.05 -13.76
CA ILE A 74 -2.64 1.75 -14.31
C ILE A 74 -1.43 0.81 -14.27
N ILE A 75 -1.56 -0.29 -13.51
CA ILE A 75 -0.61 -1.41 -13.50
C ILE A 75 -1.31 -2.60 -14.18
N SER A 76 -0.69 -3.15 -15.23
CA SER A 76 -1.22 -4.33 -15.90
C SER A 76 -1.15 -5.56 -15.01
N GLY A 77 -1.97 -6.58 -15.33
CA GLY A 77 -1.95 -7.84 -14.59
C GLY A 77 -0.60 -8.56 -14.63
N GLN A 78 0.22 -8.35 -15.67
CA GLN A 78 1.56 -8.96 -15.73
C GLN A 78 2.54 -8.28 -14.79
N GLU A 79 2.56 -6.94 -14.79
CA GLU A 79 3.38 -6.15 -13.86
C GLU A 79 2.96 -6.43 -12.42
N TRP A 80 1.65 -6.44 -12.15
CA TRP A 80 1.11 -6.71 -10.82
C TRP A 80 1.52 -8.09 -10.32
N ARG A 81 1.40 -9.15 -11.14
CA ARG A 81 1.84 -10.51 -10.74
C ARG A 81 3.31 -10.54 -10.32
N ARG A 82 4.20 -9.87 -11.06
CA ARG A 82 5.62 -9.80 -10.72
C ARG A 82 5.85 -9.02 -9.42
N LEU A 83 5.17 -7.88 -9.26
CA LEU A 83 5.23 -7.07 -8.05
C LEU A 83 4.77 -7.85 -6.83
N THR A 84 3.60 -8.51 -6.90
CA THR A 84 3.05 -9.31 -5.81
C THR A 84 4.02 -10.41 -5.38
N GLN A 85 4.61 -11.16 -6.31
CA GLN A 85 5.60 -12.18 -5.98
C GLN A 85 6.82 -11.62 -5.24
N GLY A 86 7.32 -10.45 -5.67
CA GLY A 86 8.45 -9.79 -5.00
C GLY A 86 8.09 -9.26 -3.61
N ILE A 87 6.90 -8.68 -3.46
CA ILE A 87 6.38 -8.21 -2.17
C ILE A 87 6.19 -9.40 -1.22
N GLU A 88 5.52 -10.46 -1.65
CA GLU A 88 5.31 -11.66 -0.84
C GLU A 88 6.62 -12.28 -0.35
N GLN A 89 7.61 -12.42 -1.25
CA GLN A 89 8.94 -12.89 -0.90
C GLN A 89 9.59 -12.00 0.17
N ARG A 90 9.54 -10.68 -0.01
CA ARG A 90 10.13 -9.72 0.92
C ARG A 90 9.46 -9.79 2.30
N VAL A 91 8.13 -9.87 2.35
CA VAL A 91 7.35 -9.95 3.60
C VAL A 91 7.65 -11.24 4.36
N GLN A 92 7.82 -12.36 3.65
CA GLN A 92 8.24 -13.63 4.25
C GLN A 92 9.65 -13.51 4.86
N ALA A 93 10.59 -12.89 4.13
CA ALA A 93 11.95 -12.68 4.63
C ALA A 93 11.98 -11.76 5.86
N LEU A 94 11.17 -10.70 5.89
CA LEU A 94 11.07 -9.79 7.04
C LEU A 94 10.50 -10.48 8.29
N ASN A 95 9.44 -11.28 8.14
CA ASN A 95 8.91 -12.06 9.26
C ASN A 95 9.91 -13.10 9.76
N ALA A 96 10.61 -13.79 8.86
CA ALA A 96 11.67 -14.73 9.23
C ALA A 96 12.86 -14.04 9.92
N PHE A 97 13.22 -12.84 9.48
CA PHE A 97 14.24 -12.02 10.13
C PHE A 97 13.84 -11.65 11.55
N LEU A 98 12.60 -11.16 11.76
CA LEU A 98 12.10 -10.83 13.09
C LEU A 98 12.08 -12.06 14.01
N ASP A 99 11.65 -13.23 13.49
CA ASP A 99 11.72 -14.48 14.25
C ASP A 99 13.15 -14.83 14.65
N ASP A 100 14.10 -14.74 13.72
CA ASP A 100 15.50 -15.06 14.00
C ASP A 100 16.11 -14.11 15.04
N ILE A 101 15.92 -12.80 14.87
CA ILE A 101 16.48 -11.78 15.78
C ILE A 101 16.01 -11.96 17.23
N TYR A 102 14.74 -12.31 17.44
CA TYR A 102 14.20 -12.55 18.77
C TYR A 102 14.44 -13.97 19.30
N HIS A 103 15.09 -14.85 18.52
CA HIS A 103 15.38 -16.22 18.94
C HIS A 103 16.84 -16.61 18.74
N ARG A 104 17.16 -17.32 17.65
CA ARG A 104 18.45 -17.99 17.47
C ARG A 104 19.54 -17.04 16.99
N GLN A 105 19.17 -15.91 16.38
CA GLN A 105 20.07 -14.89 15.85
C GLN A 105 21.11 -15.48 14.88
N GLU A 106 20.69 -16.45 14.07
CA GLU A 106 21.55 -17.15 13.11
C GLU A 106 22.12 -16.18 12.08
N ILE A 107 21.35 -15.18 11.63
CA ILE A 107 21.83 -14.16 10.68
C ILE A 107 22.96 -13.31 11.26
N LEU A 108 22.94 -13.10 12.59
CA LEU A 108 24.00 -12.39 13.32
C LEU A 108 25.22 -13.30 13.57
N ARG A 109 24.99 -14.57 13.93
CA ARG A 109 26.05 -15.58 14.11
C ARG A 109 26.80 -15.86 12.81
N ALA A 110 26.08 -15.85 11.69
CA ALA A 110 26.62 -16.00 10.35
C ALA A 110 27.33 -14.72 9.82
N GLY A 111 27.32 -13.62 10.58
CA GLY A 111 27.98 -12.37 10.20
C GLY A 111 27.35 -11.65 9.00
N ARG A 112 26.10 -11.97 8.63
CA ARG A 112 25.41 -11.32 7.49
C ARG A 112 24.82 -9.97 7.87
N VAL A 113 24.40 -9.82 9.13
CA VAL A 113 23.98 -8.55 9.71
C VAL A 113 24.87 -8.25 10.93
N PRO A 114 25.50 -7.07 11.03
CA PRO A 114 26.27 -6.69 12.20
C PRO A 114 25.41 -6.63 13.47
N LYS A 115 25.86 -7.28 14.54
CA LYS A 115 25.15 -7.33 15.84
C LYS A 115 24.80 -5.95 16.38
N GLU A 116 25.70 -4.98 16.20
CA GLU A 116 25.53 -3.63 16.72
C GLU A 116 24.36 -2.88 16.07
N LEU A 117 24.03 -3.17 14.81
CA LEU A 117 22.87 -2.57 14.13
C LEU A 117 21.53 -2.99 14.73
N VAL A 118 21.51 -4.12 15.44
CA VAL A 118 20.31 -4.60 16.14
C VAL A 118 20.36 -4.18 17.60
N ALA A 119 21.43 -4.51 18.32
CA ALA A 119 21.51 -4.31 19.77
C ALA A 119 21.50 -2.82 20.18
N LYS A 120 21.95 -1.91 19.32
CA LYS A 120 21.93 -0.45 19.58
C LYS A 120 20.73 0.25 18.93
N ASN A 121 19.81 -0.49 18.31
CA ASN A 121 18.64 0.08 17.67
C ASN A 121 17.54 0.31 18.71
N GLU A 122 17.03 1.54 18.81
CA GLU A 122 15.95 1.88 19.73
C GLU A 122 14.65 1.10 19.48
N ALA A 123 14.44 0.61 18.25
CA ALA A 123 13.28 -0.21 17.91
C ALA A 123 13.43 -1.69 18.31
N PHE A 124 14.62 -2.13 18.73
CA PHE A 124 14.80 -3.49 19.24
C PHE A 124 14.26 -3.59 20.67
N LEU A 125 13.39 -4.58 20.91
CA LEU A 125 12.75 -4.78 22.21
C LEU A 125 13.29 -6.05 22.88
N PRO A 126 14.20 -5.96 23.87
CA PRO A 126 14.71 -7.12 24.58
C PRO A 126 13.62 -8.01 25.21
N GLU A 127 12.48 -7.42 25.57
CA GLU A 127 11.31 -8.09 26.14
C GLU A 127 10.68 -9.11 25.18
N MET A 128 10.92 -8.95 23.88
CA MET A 128 10.42 -9.87 22.85
C MET A 128 11.33 -11.09 22.64
N ILE A 129 12.50 -11.15 23.28
CA ILE A 129 13.40 -12.31 23.16
C ILE A 129 12.72 -13.57 23.70
N GLY A 130 12.68 -14.61 22.87
CA GLY A 130 12.01 -15.88 23.15
C GLY A 130 10.49 -15.83 23.02
N VAL A 131 9.90 -14.67 22.73
CA VAL A 131 8.47 -14.53 22.49
C VAL A 131 8.16 -14.85 21.02
N ARG A 132 7.34 -15.88 20.81
CA ARG A 132 6.80 -16.24 19.50
C ARG A 132 5.31 -15.88 19.45
N PRO A 133 4.89 -14.94 18.59
CA PRO A 133 3.48 -14.60 18.44
C PRO A 133 2.69 -15.79 17.87
N PRO A 134 1.36 -15.82 18.05
CA PRO A 134 0.50 -16.80 17.39
C PRO A 134 0.80 -16.92 15.89
N ALA A 135 0.81 -18.16 15.40
CA ALA A 135 1.18 -18.51 14.02
C ALA A 135 2.59 -18.04 13.58
N GLY A 136 3.43 -17.52 14.48
CA GLY A 136 4.77 -17.02 14.14
C GLY A 136 4.77 -15.77 13.26
N VAL A 137 3.66 -15.01 13.23
CA VAL A 137 3.53 -13.79 12.42
C VAL A 137 3.83 -12.58 13.29
N TYR A 138 4.90 -11.85 12.97
CA TYR A 138 5.27 -10.60 13.65
C TYR A 138 4.61 -9.40 13.01
N THR A 139 4.67 -9.32 11.68
CA THR A 139 4.13 -8.20 10.89
C THR A 139 2.91 -8.69 10.12
N HIS A 140 1.73 -8.39 10.67
CA HIS A 140 0.43 -8.78 10.11
C HIS A 140 0.01 -7.94 8.91
N ILE A 141 0.39 -6.66 8.93
CA ILE A 141 0.15 -5.69 7.87
C ILE A 141 1.48 -4.99 7.62
N ILE A 142 1.85 -4.85 6.36
CA ILE A 142 3.06 -4.15 5.94
C ILE A 142 2.75 -3.25 4.75
N GLY A 143 3.21 -2.00 4.83
CA GLY A 143 3.28 -1.11 3.67
C GLY A 143 4.65 -1.26 3.02
N VAL A 144 4.69 -1.41 1.69
CA VAL A 144 5.96 -1.45 0.94
C VAL A 144 5.94 -0.30 -0.04
N ASP A 145 6.82 0.68 0.17
CA ASP A 145 6.87 1.89 -0.64
C ASP A 145 7.70 1.61 -1.89
N ILE A 146 7.05 1.64 -3.05
CA ILE A 146 7.65 1.22 -4.31
C ILE A 146 7.70 2.39 -5.28
N VAL A 147 8.86 2.62 -5.87
CA VAL A 147 9.05 3.50 -7.02
C VAL A 147 9.34 2.70 -8.27
N ARG A 148 8.99 3.29 -9.41
CA ARG A 148 9.23 2.73 -10.73
C ARG A 148 10.11 3.68 -11.52
N ILE A 149 11.17 3.17 -12.12
CA ILE A 149 12.12 3.99 -12.90
C ILE A 149 12.10 3.67 -14.39
N SER A 150 11.55 2.52 -14.79
CA SER A 150 11.34 2.14 -16.18
C SER A 150 10.24 1.08 -16.31
N GLU A 151 9.96 0.61 -17.52
CA GLU A 151 8.86 -0.33 -17.78
C GLU A 151 8.95 -1.64 -16.98
N ASN A 152 10.11 -2.10 -16.54
CA ASN A 152 10.20 -3.37 -15.80
C ASN A 152 11.03 -3.26 -14.53
N GLU A 153 11.27 -2.04 -14.07
CA GLU A 153 12.17 -1.74 -12.97
C GLU A 153 11.43 -1.03 -11.85
N PHE A 154 11.25 -1.77 -10.75
CA PHE A 154 10.64 -1.32 -9.51
C PHE A 154 11.65 -1.47 -8.38
N TYR A 155 11.68 -0.49 -7.48
CA TYR A 155 12.56 -0.45 -6.32
C TYR A 155 11.74 -0.20 -5.07
N VAL A 156 12.08 -0.92 -3.99
CA VAL A 156 11.54 -0.64 -2.66
C VAL A 156 12.36 0.49 -2.05
N LEU A 157 11.69 1.56 -1.61
CA LEU A 157 12.30 2.64 -0.84
C LEU A 157 12.26 2.35 0.66
N GLU A 158 11.14 1.86 1.15
CA GLU A 158 10.88 1.69 2.58
C GLU A 158 9.90 0.55 2.87
N ASP A 159 10.06 -0.08 4.04
CA ASP A 159 9.15 -1.09 4.59
C ASP A 159 8.49 -0.55 5.87
N ASN A 160 7.18 -0.37 5.83
CA ASN A 160 6.36 0.09 6.94
C ASN A 160 5.79 -1.09 7.73
N ALA A 161 6.58 -1.63 8.67
CA ALA A 161 6.26 -2.84 9.43
C ALA A 161 5.67 -2.61 10.83
N ARG A 162 5.38 -1.35 11.19
CA ARG A 162 4.82 -0.96 12.51
C ARG A 162 3.28 -0.91 12.45
N THR A 163 2.73 0.29 12.27
CA THR A 163 1.30 0.56 12.12
C THR A 163 1.07 1.24 10.77
N PRO A 164 1.22 0.52 9.65
CA PRO A 164 1.06 1.11 8.32
C PRO A 164 -0.37 1.65 8.15
N SER A 165 -0.48 2.82 7.52
CA SER A 165 -1.74 3.48 7.19
C SER A 165 -1.89 3.59 5.67
N GLY A 166 -3.00 4.17 5.20
CA GLY A 166 -3.17 4.49 3.78
C GLY A 166 -4.30 3.74 3.06
N VAL A 167 -4.77 2.63 3.62
CA VAL A 167 -5.81 1.77 3.02
C VAL A 167 -7.13 2.51 2.80
N SER A 168 -7.52 3.39 3.72
CA SER A 168 -8.74 4.18 3.55
C SER A 168 -8.71 4.98 2.26
N TYR A 169 -7.61 5.68 1.96
CA TYR A 169 -7.47 6.42 0.70
C TYR A 169 -7.56 5.50 -0.52
N MET A 170 -6.97 4.31 -0.47
CA MET A 170 -7.07 3.34 -1.57
C MET A 170 -8.53 2.96 -1.85
N LEU A 171 -9.31 2.68 -0.80
CA LEU A 171 -10.72 2.30 -0.91
C LEU A 171 -11.56 3.47 -1.44
N GLU A 172 -11.41 4.65 -0.84
CA GLU A 172 -12.19 5.84 -1.18
C GLU A 172 -11.86 6.39 -2.57
N ASN A 173 -10.59 6.33 -2.98
CA ASN A 173 -10.19 6.70 -4.34
C ASN A 173 -10.83 5.76 -5.38
N ARG A 174 -10.91 4.46 -5.07
CA ARG A 174 -11.58 3.51 -5.97
C ARG A 174 -13.06 3.79 -6.06
N GLU A 175 -13.73 3.93 -4.92
CA GLU A 175 -15.16 4.20 -4.87
C GLU A 175 -15.51 5.50 -5.61
N THR A 176 -14.75 6.57 -5.36
CA THR A 176 -14.97 7.86 -6.02
C THR A 176 -14.79 7.76 -7.54
N MET A 177 -13.73 7.09 -8.02
CA MET A 177 -13.55 6.88 -9.45
C MET A 177 -14.71 6.08 -10.08
N MET A 178 -15.23 5.07 -9.39
CA MET A 178 -16.37 4.27 -9.87
C MET A 178 -17.67 5.08 -9.90
N GLN A 179 -17.89 5.99 -8.95
CA GLN A 179 -19.05 6.88 -8.93
C GLN A 179 -18.97 7.96 -10.03
N LEU A 180 -17.80 8.55 -10.23
CA LEU A 180 -17.60 9.63 -11.22
C LEU A 180 -17.60 9.12 -12.66
N PHE A 181 -17.01 7.95 -12.90
CA PHE A 181 -16.75 7.41 -14.23
C PHE A 181 -17.11 5.92 -14.34
N PRO A 182 -18.35 5.52 -14.03
CA PRO A 182 -18.76 4.11 -14.07
C PRO A 182 -18.55 3.47 -15.45
N GLU A 183 -18.67 4.25 -16.54
CA GLU A 183 -18.42 3.82 -17.91
C GLU A 183 -16.96 3.37 -18.14
N LEU A 184 -16.00 3.99 -17.44
CA LEU A 184 -14.59 3.64 -17.56
C LEU A 184 -14.31 2.24 -17.00
N PHE A 185 -14.98 1.87 -15.90
CA PHE A 185 -14.88 0.54 -15.28
C PHE A 185 -15.61 -0.56 -16.06
N GLN A 186 -16.53 -0.19 -16.97
CA GLN A 186 -17.10 -1.15 -17.92
C GLN A 186 -16.14 -1.46 -19.07
N GLN A 187 -15.32 -0.49 -19.47
CA GLN A 187 -14.34 -0.64 -20.55
C GLN A 187 -13.03 -1.29 -20.07
N ILE A 188 -12.59 -0.94 -18.86
CA ILE A 188 -11.33 -1.40 -18.28
C ILE A 188 -11.62 -2.38 -17.14
N LYS A 189 -11.11 -3.61 -17.27
CA LYS A 189 -11.25 -4.64 -16.24
C LYS A 189 -10.31 -4.38 -15.07
N VAL A 190 -10.75 -3.56 -14.12
CA VAL A 190 -10.02 -3.24 -12.89
C VAL A 190 -10.31 -4.31 -11.82
N GLN A 191 -9.27 -4.76 -11.12
CA GLN A 191 -9.43 -5.69 -9.98
C GLN A 191 -10.08 -4.96 -8.78
N PRO A 192 -11.06 -5.57 -8.10
CA PRO A 192 -11.70 -5.00 -6.91
C PRO A 192 -10.72 -4.88 -5.74
N VAL A 193 -10.97 -3.92 -4.85
CA VAL A 193 -10.17 -3.68 -3.62
C VAL A 193 -11.03 -3.53 -2.36
N GLU A 194 -12.35 -3.40 -2.54
CA GLU A 194 -13.36 -3.18 -1.51
C GLU A 194 -13.46 -4.32 -0.48
N ASN A 195 -12.96 -5.50 -0.81
CA ASN A 195 -12.94 -6.66 0.08
C ASN A 195 -11.77 -6.66 1.08
N TYR A 196 -10.89 -5.64 1.04
CA TYR A 196 -9.73 -5.55 1.93
C TYR A 196 -10.10 -5.67 3.42
N PRO A 197 -11.10 -4.94 3.98
CA PRO A 197 -11.42 -5.04 5.40
C PRO A 197 -11.86 -6.45 5.83
N GLN A 198 -12.57 -7.16 4.95
CA GLN A 198 -13.00 -8.54 5.20
C GLN A 198 -11.79 -9.49 5.17
N LEU A 199 -10.88 -9.34 4.20
CA LEU A 199 -9.64 -10.13 4.13
C LEU A 199 -8.73 -9.86 5.32
N LEU A 200 -8.63 -8.62 5.78
CA LEU A 200 -7.88 -8.26 6.98
C LEU A 200 -8.49 -8.93 8.23
N ARG A 201 -9.81 -8.86 8.40
CA ARG A 201 -10.51 -9.55 9.50
C ARG A 201 -10.25 -11.05 9.47
N GLN A 202 -10.32 -11.68 8.29
CA GLN A 202 -10.03 -13.11 8.14
C GLN A 202 -8.59 -13.45 8.51
N SER A 203 -7.63 -12.63 8.07
CA SER A 203 -6.20 -12.81 8.37
C SER A 203 -5.91 -12.68 9.87
N LEU A 204 -6.50 -11.66 10.52
CA LEU A 204 -6.40 -11.47 11.98
C LEU A 204 -7.08 -12.61 12.75
N ALA A 205 -8.20 -13.15 12.26
CA ALA A 205 -8.85 -14.29 12.87
C ALA A 205 -8.02 -15.58 12.75
N ALA A 206 -7.27 -15.75 11.66
CA ALA A 206 -6.43 -16.91 11.40
C ALA A 206 -5.22 -17.00 12.36
N VAL A 207 -4.74 -15.86 12.87
CA VAL A 207 -3.63 -15.77 13.83
C VAL A 207 -4.11 -15.74 15.29
N ARG A 208 -5.31 -16.25 15.60
CA ARG A 208 -5.77 -16.33 16.99
C ARG A 208 -4.84 -17.24 17.84
N PRO A 209 -4.65 -16.94 19.14
CA PRO A 209 -3.98 -17.86 20.05
C PRO A 209 -4.61 -19.26 20.07
N GLN A 210 -3.80 -20.30 20.27
CA GLN A 210 -4.29 -21.69 20.34
C GLN A 210 -5.31 -21.92 21.48
N SER A 211 -5.22 -21.11 22.54
CA SER A 211 -6.15 -21.15 23.68
C SER A 211 -7.53 -20.55 23.36
N THR A 212 -7.71 -19.87 22.23
CA THR A 212 -8.99 -19.27 21.83
C THR A 212 -9.99 -20.34 21.42
N LYS A 213 -11.07 -20.47 22.20
CA LYS A 213 -12.20 -21.35 21.89
C LYS A 213 -13.21 -20.60 21.01
N GLY A 214 -13.64 -21.20 19.91
CA GLY A 214 -14.64 -20.61 19.01
C GLY A 214 -14.11 -19.45 18.17
N ALA A 215 -15.01 -18.62 17.66
CA ALA A 215 -14.66 -17.47 16.82
C ALA A 215 -13.98 -16.36 17.66
N PRO A 216 -12.85 -15.79 17.23
CA PRO A 216 -12.20 -14.71 17.97
C PRO A 216 -12.98 -13.40 17.84
N THR A 217 -13.04 -12.63 18.93
CA THR A 217 -13.42 -11.22 18.88
C THR A 217 -12.19 -10.40 18.51
N ILE A 218 -12.31 -9.58 17.47
CA ILE A 218 -11.23 -8.69 16.99
C ILE A 218 -11.67 -7.26 17.29
N ALA A 219 -10.78 -6.48 17.90
CA ALA A 219 -10.96 -5.07 18.21
C ALA A 219 -9.79 -4.25 17.67
N VAL A 220 -10.04 -2.98 17.37
CA VAL A 220 -9.01 -2.00 17.01
C VAL A 220 -8.77 -1.13 18.23
N LEU A 221 -7.54 -1.13 18.74
CA LEU A 221 -7.11 -0.20 19.79
C LEU A 221 -6.59 1.07 19.12
N THR A 222 -7.25 2.20 19.37
CA THR A 222 -6.88 3.54 18.86
C THR A 222 -6.53 4.47 20.03
N PRO A 223 -5.58 5.41 19.86
CA PRO A 223 -5.32 6.44 20.87
C PRO A 223 -6.47 7.46 21.04
N GLY A 224 -7.38 7.55 20.07
CA GLY A 224 -8.47 8.53 20.01
C GLY A 224 -8.90 8.76 18.57
#